data_AF-A0A523RK64-F1
#
_entry.id   AF-A0A523RK64-F1
#
_cell.length_a   1.000
_cell.length_b   1.000
_cell.length_c   1.000
_cell.angle_alpha   90.00
_cell.angle_beta   90.00
_cell.angle_gamma   90.00
#
_symmetry.space_group_name_H-M   'P 1'
#
loop_
_entity.id
_entity.type
_entity.pdbx_description
1 polymer ?
#
loop_
_entity_poly.entity_id
_entity_poly.type
_entity_poly.pdbx_seq_one_letter_code
_entity_poly.pdbx_strand_id
1 'polypeptide(L)'
;MDKIICGIIIGEHTSKEEALKYAKKMKNCPYLISSGTSENKIYSIFIVPDNKKWWLKYPEDEPIATGLKNAQVILVENIVYPEKLDLKIPVEKKTITPCGANCETCLLREKHNCKGCPATVHYKEN
;
A
#
# COMPACT_ATOMS: atom_id res chain seq x y z
N MET A 1 -5.86 21.32 3.82
CA MET A 1 -6.25 20.11 3.07
C MET A 1 -4.97 19.36 2.80
N ASP A 2 -4.84 18.12 3.28
CA ASP A 2 -3.57 17.41 3.15
C ASP A 2 -3.31 17.12 1.67
N LYS A 3 -2.13 17.52 1.20
CA LYS A 3 -1.65 17.21 -0.14
C LYS A 3 -1.65 15.69 -0.30
N ILE A 4 -2.09 15.19 -1.45
CA ILE A 4 -2.07 13.78 -1.80
C ILE A 4 -0.95 13.47 -2.78
N ILE A 5 -0.45 12.24 -2.73
CA ILE A 5 0.59 11.73 -3.62
C ILE A 5 0.19 10.35 -4.14
N CYS A 6 0.53 10.09 -5.40
CA CYS A 6 0.20 8.84 -6.08
C CYS A 6 1.49 8.05 -6.29
N GLY A 7 1.43 6.75 -5.99
CA GLY A 7 2.50 5.82 -6.27
C GLY A 7 2.04 4.76 -7.25
N ILE A 8 2.76 4.63 -8.35
CA ILE A 8 2.64 3.50 -9.27
C ILE A 8 3.76 2.53 -8.91
N ILE A 9 3.35 1.39 -8.34
CA ILE A 9 4.27 0.36 -7.86
C ILE A 9 4.26 -0.80 -8.85
N ILE A 10 5.43 -1.08 -9.41
CA ILE A 10 5.67 -2.23 -10.28
C ILE A 10 6.50 -3.21 -9.47
N GLY A 11 5.86 -4.29 -9.00
CA GLY A 11 6.49 -5.31 -8.16
C GLY A 11 6.69 -6.61 -8.91
N GLU A 12 7.76 -7.35 -8.62
CA GLU A 12 8.03 -8.66 -9.21
C GLU A 12 7.89 -9.79 -8.19
N HIS A 13 7.28 -10.90 -8.60
CA HIS A 13 7.15 -12.13 -7.82
C HIS A 13 7.90 -13.31 -8.47
N THR A 14 7.92 -14.44 -7.76
CA THR A 14 8.48 -15.72 -8.24
C THR A 14 7.72 -16.30 -9.43
N SER A 15 6.41 -16.09 -9.51
CA SER A 15 5.55 -16.62 -10.57
C SER A 15 4.32 -15.75 -10.81
N LYS A 16 3.61 -16.01 -11.91
CA LYS A 16 2.33 -15.36 -12.22
C LYS A 16 1.25 -15.63 -11.15
N GLU A 17 1.25 -16.82 -10.57
CA GLU A 17 0.30 -17.22 -9.54
C GLU A 17 0.52 -16.43 -8.25
N GLU A 18 1.78 -16.28 -7.81
CA GLU A 18 2.10 -15.50 -6.62
C GLU A 18 1.84 -14.00 -6.84
N ALA A 19 2.12 -13.47 -8.03
CA ALA A 19 1.76 -12.09 -8.39
C ALA A 19 0.25 -11.86 -8.29
N LEU A 20 -0.56 -12.74 -8.89
CA LEU A 20 -2.03 -12.62 -8.86
C LEU A 20 -2.59 -12.78 -7.45
N LYS A 21 -2.03 -13.71 -6.67
CA LYS A 21 -2.40 -13.92 -5.25
C LYS A 21 -2.08 -12.69 -4.41
N TYR A 22 -0.93 -12.06 -4.62
CA TYR A 22 -0.56 -10.81 -3.95
C TYR A 22 -1.53 -9.67 -4.31
N ALA A 23 -1.78 -9.44 -5.60
CA ALA A 23 -2.72 -8.41 -6.07
C ALA A 23 -4.13 -8.61 -5.49
N LYS A 24 -4.62 -9.87 -5.45
CA LYS A 24 -5.91 -10.23 -4.84
C LYS A 24 -5.97 -9.96 -3.34
N LYS A 25 -4.89 -10.15 -2.59
CA LYS A 25 -4.82 -9.79 -1.16
C LYS A 25 -4.90 -8.27 -0.97
N MET A 26 -4.18 -7.54 -1.80
CA MET A 26 -4.11 -6.08 -1.74
C MET A 26 -5.40 -5.38 -2.15
N LYS A 27 -6.34 -6.06 -2.82
CA LYS A 27 -7.61 -5.49 -3.31
C LYS A 27 -8.41 -4.70 -2.26
N ASN A 28 -8.26 -5.05 -0.99
CA ASN A 28 -8.97 -4.43 0.14
C ASN A 28 -8.15 -3.32 0.84
N CYS A 29 -7.00 -2.92 0.29
CA CYS A 29 -6.21 -1.82 0.83
C CYS A 29 -6.99 -0.49 0.70
N PRO A 30 -7.18 0.28 1.80
CA PRO A 30 -7.92 1.54 1.76
C PRO A 30 -7.36 2.58 0.78
N TYR A 31 -6.06 2.52 0.51
CA TYR A 31 -5.34 3.45 -0.37
C TYR A 31 -5.25 2.99 -1.83
N LEU A 32 -5.73 1.78 -2.14
CA LEU A 32 -5.58 1.19 -3.47
C LEU A 32 -6.64 1.74 -4.44
N ILE A 33 -6.18 2.33 -5.53
CA ILE A 33 -7.04 2.78 -6.64
C ILE A 33 -7.30 1.61 -7.59
N SER A 34 -6.24 1.00 -8.10
CA SER A 34 -6.32 -0.13 -9.02
C SER A 34 -5.10 -1.06 -8.86
N SER A 35 -5.29 -2.35 -9.11
CA SER A 35 -4.22 -3.33 -9.15
C SER A 35 -4.48 -4.36 -10.24
N GLY A 36 -3.42 -4.79 -10.92
CA GLY A 36 -3.46 -5.83 -11.94
C GLY A 36 -2.12 -6.53 -12.06
N THR A 37 -2.08 -7.57 -12.89
CA THR A 37 -0.88 -8.38 -13.12
C THR A 37 -0.65 -8.64 -14.59
N SER A 38 0.63 -8.72 -14.98
CA SER A 38 1.07 -9.26 -16.27
C SER A 38 2.32 -10.08 -16.00
N GLU A 39 2.32 -11.34 -16.45
CA GLU A 39 3.32 -12.34 -16.06
C GLU A 39 3.51 -12.41 -14.53
N ASN A 40 4.75 -12.45 -14.06
CA ASN A 40 5.12 -12.46 -12.65
C ASN A 40 5.15 -11.06 -12.01
N LYS A 41 4.61 -10.03 -12.67
CA LYS A 41 4.62 -8.65 -12.19
C LYS A 41 3.24 -8.19 -11.73
N ILE A 42 3.24 -7.38 -10.67
CA ILE A 42 2.09 -6.62 -10.20
C ILE A 42 2.24 -5.16 -10.62
N TYR A 43 1.12 -4.50 -10.88
CA TYR A 43 1.02 -3.08 -11.17
C TYR A 43 -0.06 -2.54 -10.26
N SER A 44 0.32 -1.75 -9.26
CA SER A 44 -0.63 -1.22 -8.27
C SER A 44 -0.50 0.28 -8.14
N ILE A 45 -1.63 0.96 -8.20
CA ILE A 45 -1.74 2.41 -8.10
C ILE A 45 -2.34 2.74 -6.74
N PHE A 46 -1.60 3.46 -5.92
CA PHE A 46 -2.02 3.91 -4.61
C PHE A 46 -2.09 5.43 -4.57
N ILE A 47 -3.04 5.96 -3.81
CA ILE A 47 -3.04 7.38 -3.42
C ILE A 47 -3.04 7.44 -1.90
N VAL A 48 -2.13 8.24 -1.36
CA VAL A 48 -1.97 8.43 0.08
C VAL A 48 -1.79 9.92 0.39
N PRO A 49 -1.99 10.35 1.65
CA PRO A 49 -1.56 11.68 2.07
C PRO A 49 -0.03 11.82 1.94
N ASP A 50 0.47 13.02 1.67
CA ASP A 50 1.88 13.30 1.40
C ASP A 50 2.82 12.88 2.54
N ASN A 51 2.35 12.95 3.79
CA ASN A 51 3.08 12.44 4.96
C ASN A 51 3.32 10.90 4.95
N LYS A 52 2.70 10.17 4.00
CA LYS A 52 2.92 8.74 3.72
C LYS A 52 3.72 8.50 2.45
N LYS A 53 4.39 9.50 1.88
CA LYS A 53 5.34 9.31 0.75
C LYS A 53 6.37 8.21 1.02
N TRP A 54 6.87 8.12 2.25
CA TRP A 54 7.78 7.03 2.68
C TRP A 54 7.17 5.64 2.49
N TRP A 55 5.86 5.49 2.72
CA TRP A 55 5.17 4.20 2.61
C TRP A 55 5.09 3.73 1.17
N LEU A 56 4.93 4.66 0.23
CA LEU A 56 4.97 4.35 -1.21
C LEU A 56 6.37 3.91 -1.66
N LYS A 57 7.42 4.46 -1.07
CA LYS A 57 8.82 4.15 -1.40
C LYS A 57 9.32 2.85 -0.77
N TYR A 58 8.74 2.45 0.37
CA TYR A 58 9.16 1.27 1.11
C TYR A 58 9.31 -0.03 0.27
N PRO A 59 8.43 -0.36 -0.70
CA PRO A 59 8.62 -1.54 -1.54
C PRO A 59 9.85 -1.48 -2.46
N GLU A 60 10.29 -0.29 -2.88
CA GLU A 60 11.50 -0.11 -3.68
C GLU A 60 12.76 -0.22 -2.80
N ASP A 61 12.71 0.34 -1.59
CA ASP A 61 13.82 0.29 -0.63
C ASP A 61 13.99 -1.12 -0.01
N GLU A 62 12.87 -1.80 0.27
CA GLU A 62 12.80 -3.05 1.03
C GLU A 62 11.85 -4.07 0.37
N PRO A 63 12.10 -4.48 -0.89
CA PRO A 63 11.16 -5.32 -1.65
C PRO A 63 10.84 -6.63 -0.96
N ILE A 64 11.86 -7.31 -0.42
CA ILE A 64 11.70 -8.59 0.29
C ILE A 64 10.80 -8.44 1.53
N ALA A 65 10.93 -7.34 2.28
CA ALA A 65 10.10 -7.07 3.44
C ALA A 65 8.63 -6.83 3.07
N THR A 66 8.36 -6.41 1.82
CA THR A 66 7.01 -6.26 1.26
C THR A 66 6.50 -7.51 0.55
N GLY A 67 7.26 -8.61 0.57
CA GLY A 67 6.92 -9.86 -0.09
C GLY A 67 7.19 -9.88 -1.60
N LEU A 68 7.88 -8.88 -2.13
CA LEU A 68 8.28 -8.77 -3.54
C LEU A 68 9.73 -9.21 -3.71
N LYS A 69 10.11 -9.71 -4.88
CA LYS A 69 11.52 -9.93 -5.24
C LYS A 69 12.24 -8.62 -5.49
N ASN A 70 11.60 -7.77 -6.28
CA ASN A 70 12.06 -6.44 -6.68
C ASN A 70 10.83 -5.54 -6.76
N ALA A 71 11.02 -4.24 -6.61
CA ALA A 71 10.00 -3.27 -6.95
C ALA A 71 10.61 -2.00 -7.52
N GLN A 72 9.84 -1.34 -8.38
CA GLN A 72 10.09 0.01 -8.85
C GLN A 72 8.89 0.88 -8.46
N VAL A 73 9.17 2.08 -7.96
CA VAL A 73 8.13 3.03 -7.51
C VAL A 73 8.27 4.34 -8.27
N ILE A 74 7.23 4.66 -9.03
CA ILE A 74 7.07 5.97 -9.68
C ILE A 74 6.14 6.80 -8.81
N LEU A 75 6.61 7.98 -8.40
CA LEU A 75 5.82 8.94 -7.64
C LEU A 75 5.26 10.02 -8.55
N VAL A 76 3.97 10.30 -8.40
CA VAL A 76 3.24 11.36 -9.10
C VAL A 76 2.78 12.37 -8.05
N GLU A 77 3.43 13.54 -8.03
CA GLU A 77 3.25 14.56 -6.98
C GLU A 77 2.20 15.63 -7.33
N ASN A 78 1.98 15.86 -8.63
CA ASN A 78 1.04 16.85 -9.14
C ASN A 78 -0.22 16.13 -9.66
N ILE A 79 -1.02 15.62 -8.72
CA ILE A 79 -2.27 14.90 -9.06
C ILE A 79 -3.33 15.92 -9.48
N VAL A 80 -3.91 15.71 -10.66
CA VAL A 80 -5.05 16.50 -11.17
C VAL A 80 -6.39 15.84 -10.80
N TYR A 81 -6.43 14.51 -10.71
CA TYR A 81 -7.60 13.75 -10.27
C TYR A 81 -7.15 12.45 -9.57
N PRO A 82 -7.82 12.03 -8.47
CA PRO A 82 -8.88 12.74 -7.74
C PRO A 82 -8.31 13.94 -6.95
N GLU A 83 -9.14 14.93 -6.63
CA GLU A 83 -8.73 16.09 -5.81
C GLU A 83 -8.61 15.75 -4.32
N LYS A 84 -9.33 14.72 -3.87
CA LYS A 84 -9.39 14.25 -2.49
C LYS A 84 -9.27 12.73 -2.45
N LEU A 85 -8.69 12.24 -1.36
CA LEU A 85 -8.58 10.82 -1.12
C LEU A 85 -9.88 10.30 -0.50
N ASP A 86 -10.57 9.41 -1.21
CA ASP A 86 -11.68 8.62 -0.67
C ASP A 86 -11.16 7.23 -0.26
N LEU A 87 -11.10 7.00 1.04
CA LEU A 87 -10.55 5.75 1.58
C LEU A 87 -11.59 4.64 1.51
N LYS A 88 -11.18 3.49 0.96
CA LYS A 88 -11.97 2.25 1.03
C LYS A 88 -11.90 1.64 2.42
N ILE A 89 -12.52 2.29 3.41
CA ILE A 89 -12.57 1.81 4.78
C ILE A 89 -13.60 0.67 4.86
N PRO A 90 -13.21 -0.54 5.27
CA PRO A 90 -14.16 -1.64 5.42
C PRO A 90 -15.09 -1.37 6.62
N VAL A 91 -16.36 -1.79 6.48
CA VAL A 91 -17.35 -1.74 7.58
C VAL A 91 -16.86 -2.56 8.78
N GLU A 92 -16.32 -3.75 8.52
CA GLU A 92 -15.71 -4.61 9.54
C GLU A 92 -14.19 -4.48 9.49
N LYS A 93 -13.61 -3.89 10.53
CA LYS A 93 -12.16 -3.80 10.72
C LYS A 93 -11.59 -5.15 11.16
N LYS A 94 -10.45 -5.55 10.60
CA LYS A 94 -9.74 -6.79 10.95
C LYS A 94 -8.54 -6.52 11.87
N THR A 95 -7.94 -7.57 12.43
CA THR A 95 -6.64 -7.45 13.14
C THR A 95 -5.47 -7.45 12.14
N ILE A 96 -5.56 -8.31 11.12
CA ILE A 96 -4.55 -8.44 10.06
C ILE A 96 -4.89 -7.52 8.89
N THR A 97 -3.87 -6.80 8.40
CA THR A 97 -3.99 -5.89 7.26
C THR A 97 -4.09 -6.62 5.92
N PRO A 98 -4.58 -5.96 4.85
CA PRO A 98 -4.56 -6.52 3.49
C PRO A 98 -3.16 -6.89 2.99
N CYS A 99 -2.11 -6.18 3.43
CA CYS A 99 -0.73 -6.52 3.10
C CYS A 99 -0.15 -7.66 3.97
N GLY A 100 -0.93 -8.20 4.91
CA GLY A 100 -0.53 -9.32 5.76
C GLY A 100 0.22 -8.92 7.04
N ALA A 101 0.59 -7.65 7.22
CA ALA A 101 1.22 -7.18 8.44
C ALA A 101 0.23 -7.17 9.63
N ASN A 102 0.71 -7.54 10.81
CA ASN A 102 0.05 -7.19 12.06
C ASN A 102 0.47 -5.77 12.47
N CYS A 103 -0.45 -4.82 12.38
CA CYS A 103 -0.13 -3.45 12.74
C CYS A 103 0.19 -3.27 14.23
N GLU A 104 -0.27 -4.12 15.13
CA GLU A 104 0.02 -4.00 16.57
C GLU A 104 1.51 -4.07 16.86
N THR A 105 2.22 -5.00 16.22
CA THR A 105 3.63 -5.31 16.47
C THR A 105 4.56 -4.87 15.33
N CYS A 106 4.05 -4.07 14.39
CA CYS A 106 4.82 -3.68 13.20
C CYS A 106 5.90 -2.64 13.54
N LEU A 107 7.16 -2.97 13.26
CA LEU A 107 8.32 -2.08 13.47
C LEU A 107 8.21 -0.73 12.72
N LEU A 108 7.44 -0.67 11.63
CA LEU A 108 7.22 0.57 10.88
C LEU A 108 6.45 1.62 11.69
N ARG A 109 5.74 1.22 12.76
CA ARG A 109 5.14 2.17 13.70
C ARG A 109 6.18 3.05 14.36
N GLU A 110 7.24 2.46 14.87
CA GLU A 110 8.31 3.17 15.56
C GLU A 110 9.20 3.89 14.54
N LYS A 111 9.63 3.19 13.48
CA LYS A 111 10.58 3.72 12.49
C LYS A 111 10.03 4.92 11.70
N HIS A 112 8.73 4.94 11.41
CA HIS A 112 8.12 5.94 10.52
C HIS A 112 6.91 6.67 11.14
N ASN A 113 6.73 6.57 12.47
CA ASN A 113 5.54 7.10 13.16
C ASN A 113 4.23 6.63 12.50
N CYS A 114 4.20 5.38 12.01
CA CYS A 114 3.07 4.84 11.27
C CYS A 114 1.86 4.64 12.20
N LYS A 115 0.71 5.18 11.82
CA LYS A 115 -0.56 5.04 12.57
C LYS A 115 -1.25 3.68 12.39
N GLY A 116 -0.73 2.82 11.51
CA GLY A 116 -1.36 1.56 11.12
C GLY A 116 -2.26 1.71 9.89
N CYS A 117 -2.91 0.62 9.50
CA CYS A 117 -3.81 0.59 8.35
C CYS A 117 -5.24 0.96 8.76
N PRO A 118 -5.93 1.87 8.06
CA PRO A 118 -7.33 2.20 8.33
C PRO A 118 -8.29 1.01 8.29
N ALA A 119 -7.91 -0.07 7.60
CA ALA A 119 -8.68 -1.32 7.53
C ALA A 119 -8.61 -2.17 8.81
N THR A 120 -7.86 -1.78 9.83
CA THR A 120 -7.68 -2.58 11.04
C THR A 120 -8.06 -1.87 12.34
N VAL A 121 -8.38 -2.67 13.35
CA VAL A 121 -8.74 -2.20 14.71
C VAL A 121 -7.58 -1.49 15.40
N HIS A 122 -6.35 -1.72 14.95
CA HIS A 122 -5.16 -1.09 15.51
C HIS A 122 -4.89 0.30 14.91
N TYR A 123 -5.70 0.79 13.97
CA TYR A 123 -5.53 2.14 13.43
C TYR A 123 -5.71 3.20 14.52
N LYS A 124 -4.76 4.12 14.62
CA LYS A 124 -4.85 5.27 15.54
C LYS A 124 -5.25 6.52 14.74
N GLU A 125 -6.55 6.83 14.76
CA GLU A 125 -7.04 8.16 14.38
C GLU A 125 -6.60 9.14 15.48
N ASN A 126 -5.88 10.18 15.08
CA ASN A 126 -5.74 11.38 15.91
C ASN A 126 -6.82 12.35 15.45
#